data_AF-A0ABD1G0F8-F1
#
_entry.id   AF-A0ABD1G0F8-F1
#
_cell.length_a   1.000
_cell.length_b   1.000
_cell.length_c   1.000
_cell.angle_alpha   90.00
_cell.angle_beta   90.00
_cell.angle_gamma   90.00
#
_symmetry.space_group_name_H-M   'P 1'
#
loop_
_entity.id
_entity.type
_entity.pdbx_description
1 polymer ?
#
loop_
_entity_poly.entity_id
_entity_poly.type
_entity_poly.pdbx_seq_one_letter_code
_entity_poly.pdbx_strand_id
1 'polypeptide(L)'
;MVAIERWSMSCLDVIPEYMRGFYKAVLKAFKEFEEYMVKEGTSYRLDYGIEAVKVIARDYFTEIKWREEKYKPKSDEYMQVATASTAYTSLIICSFLGMGDCVTKEAFDFVLSKPDILKATLNICRLTDDIVGHEFERKREHIPSMVECYTEEHIKSKAEAVDELLQRIEAAWKLINEAFLKPTKIPTPPLSRILNFARVIEVIYSKGDWYTHVGPEMQKLITQLLIDPVS
;
A
#
# COMPACT_ATOMS: atom_id res chain seq x y z
N MET A 1 -10.83 5.65 -14.82
CA MET A 1 -11.52 4.42 -14.37
C MET A 1 -11.76 3.42 -15.50
N VAL A 2 -12.57 3.76 -16.51
CA VAL A 2 -13.00 2.82 -17.59
C VAL A 2 -11.85 2.05 -18.24
N ALA A 3 -10.73 2.71 -18.57
CA ALA A 3 -9.59 2.04 -19.17
C ALA A 3 -8.93 0.98 -18.26
N ILE A 4 -8.78 1.27 -16.97
CA ILE A 4 -8.20 0.32 -16.00
C ILE A 4 -9.15 -0.86 -15.79
N GLU A 5 -10.46 -0.62 -15.69
CA GLU A 5 -11.47 -1.68 -15.58
C GLU A 5 -11.45 -2.62 -16.79
N ARG A 6 -11.35 -2.06 -18.00
CA ARG A 6 -11.33 -2.81 -19.24
C ARG A 6 -9.99 -3.53 -19.49
N TRP A 7 -8.90 -3.05 -18.91
CA TRP A 7 -7.57 -3.65 -18.99
C TRP A 7 -7.14 -3.99 -20.43
N SER A 8 -7.19 -3.02 -21.35
CA SER A 8 -6.96 -3.25 -22.78
C SER A 8 -6.21 -2.10 -23.45
N MET A 9 -5.23 -2.45 -24.28
CA MET A 9 -4.48 -1.51 -25.13
C MET A 9 -5.38 -0.68 -26.05
N SER A 10 -6.58 -1.18 -26.39
CA SER A 10 -7.57 -0.42 -27.16
C SER A 10 -8.05 0.86 -26.46
N CYS A 11 -7.80 1.00 -25.15
CA CYS A 11 -8.19 2.18 -24.38
C CYS A 11 -7.17 3.34 -24.48
N LEU A 12 -6.04 3.16 -25.17
CA LEU A 12 -4.99 4.19 -25.23
C LEU A 12 -5.49 5.48 -25.90
N ASP A 13 -6.32 5.38 -26.94
CA ASP A 13 -6.79 6.55 -27.68
C ASP A 13 -7.87 7.34 -26.92
N VAL A 14 -8.54 6.71 -25.94
CA VAL A 14 -9.63 7.31 -25.16
C VAL A 14 -9.20 7.86 -23.80
N ILE A 15 -7.91 7.74 -23.45
CA ILE A 15 -7.33 8.35 -22.24
C ILE A 15 -6.46 9.57 -22.58
N PRO A 16 -6.32 10.51 -21.64
CA PRO A 16 -5.46 11.68 -21.82
C PRO A 16 -4.03 11.30 -22.20
N GLU A 17 -3.40 12.10 -23.06
CA GLU A 17 -2.08 11.81 -23.63
C GLU A 17 -1.02 11.52 -22.55
N TYR A 18 -1.00 12.32 -21.48
CA TYR A 18 -0.06 12.15 -20.37
C TYR A 18 -0.21 10.81 -19.64
N MET A 19 -1.38 10.16 -19.68
CA MET A 19 -1.62 8.85 -19.05
C MET A 19 -1.26 7.67 -19.96
N ARG A 20 -1.16 7.88 -21.27
CA ARG A 20 -0.96 6.79 -22.25
C ARG A 20 0.32 6.02 -21.98
N GLY A 21 1.41 6.72 -21.68
CA GLY A 21 2.70 6.12 -21.37
C GLY A 21 2.63 5.21 -20.14
N PHE A 22 2.10 5.73 -19.04
CA PHE A 22 1.93 4.98 -17.79
C PHE A 22 1.03 3.74 -17.98
N TYR A 23 -0.15 3.92 -18.58
CA TYR A 23 -1.09 2.81 -18.79
C TYR A 23 -0.50 1.72 -19.68
N LYS A 24 0.20 2.09 -20.76
CA LYS A 24 0.91 1.15 -21.63
C LYS A 24 2.00 0.39 -20.86
N ALA A 25 2.75 1.05 -19.99
CA ALA A 25 3.80 0.42 -19.19
C ALA A 25 3.21 -0.63 -18.23
N VAL A 26 2.11 -0.30 -17.54
CA VAL A 26 1.40 -1.23 -16.65
C VAL A 26 0.95 -2.48 -17.43
N LEU A 27 0.26 -2.31 -18.56
CA LEU A 27 -0.21 -3.45 -19.36
C LEU A 27 0.94 -4.31 -19.87
N LYS A 28 2.06 -3.69 -20.28
CA LYS A 28 3.24 -4.42 -20.75
C LYS A 28 3.89 -5.22 -19.62
N ALA A 29 4.05 -4.64 -18.42
CA ALA A 29 4.61 -5.35 -17.27
C ALA A 29 3.77 -6.59 -16.91
N PHE A 30 2.44 -6.47 -16.92
CA PHE A 30 1.56 -7.61 -16.66
C PHE A 30 1.59 -8.67 -17.75
N LYS A 31 1.83 -8.29 -19.01
CA LYS A 31 2.08 -9.25 -20.08
C LYS A 31 3.38 -10.03 -19.85
N GLU A 32 4.44 -9.36 -19.40
CA GLU A 32 5.70 -10.02 -19.04
C GLU A 32 5.49 -10.98 -17.85
N PHE A 33 4.66 -10.61 -16.87
CA PHE A 33 4.27 -11.50 -15.77
C PHE A 33 3.45 -12.71 -16.26
N GLU A 34 2.52 -12.51 -17.19
CA GLU A 34 1.75 -13.60 -17.82
C GLU A 34 2.68 -14.63 -18.47
N GLU A 35 3.63 -14.17 -19.29
CA GLU A 35 4.60 -15.03 -19.96
C GLU A 35 5.46 -15.83 -18.98
N TYR A 36 5.84 -15.23 -17.85
CA TYR A 36 6.55 -15.92 -16.77
C TYR A 36 5.66 -16.96 -16.07
N MET A 37 4.44 -16.60 -15.68
CA MET A 37 3.52 -17.48 -14.96
C MET A 37 3.06 -18.68 -15.79
N VAL A 38 2.90 -18.50 -17.11
CA VAL A 38 2.59 -19.61 -18.02
C VAL A 38 3.70 -20.66 -17.98
N LYS A 39 4.97 -20.25 -17.94
CA LYS A 39 6.12 -21.17 -17.84
C LYS A 39 6.15 -21.89 -16.50
N GLU A 40 5.81 -21.19 -15.42
CA GLU A 40 5.78 -21.74 -14.06
C GLU A 40 4.50 -22.53 -13.75
N GLY A 41 3.53 -22.63 -14.68
CA GLY A 41 2.24 -23.30 -14.43
C GLY A 41 1.36 -22.58 -13.40
N THR A 42 1.54 -21.28 -13.20
CA THR A 42 0.87 -20.47 -12.17
C THR A 42 0.00 -19.35 -12.75
N SER A 43 -0.45 -19.48 -14.01
CA SER A 43 -1.22 -18.45 -14.73
C SER A 43 -2.43 -17.90 -13.99
N TYR A 44 -3.08 -18.70 -13.13
CA TYR A 44 -4.21 -18.26 -12.30
C TYR A 44 -3.87 -17.09 -11.36
N ARG A 45 -2.57 -16.89 -11.03
CA ARG A 45 -2.12 -15.79 -10.17
C ARG A 45 -2.28 -14.42 -10.86
N LEU A 46 -2.27 -14.38 -12.19
CA LEU A 46 -2.35 -13.14 -12.95
C LEU A 46 -3.65 -12.38 -12.66
N ASP A 47 -4.76 -13.09 -12.56
CA ASP A 47 -6.08 -12.50 -12.30
C ASP A 47 -6.10 -11.78 -10.94
N TYR A 48 -5.48 -12.36 -9.91
CA TYR A 48 -5.32 -11.70 -8.60
C TYR A 48 -4.54 -10.39 -8.72
N GLY A 49 -3.44 -10.40 -9.48
CA GLY A 49 -2.63 -9.20 -9.71
C GLY A 49 -3.36 -8.10 -10.48
N ILE A 50 -4.04 -8.46 -11.56
CA ILE A 50 -4.81 -7.51 -12.37
C ILE A 50 -5.93 -6.89 -11.54
N GLU A 51 -6.69 -7.71 -10.79
CA GLU A 51 -7.76 -7.20 -9.94
C GLU A 51 -7.22 -6.31 -8.82
N ALA A 52 -6.07 -6.66 -8.25
CA ALA A 52 -5.40 -5.83 -7.25
C ALA A 52 -5.07 -4.42 -7.77
N VAL A 53 -4.63 -4.29 -9.03
CA VAL A 53 -4.40 -2.97 -9.65
C VAL A 53 -5.71 -2.21 -9.87
N LYS A 54 -6.78 -2.90 -10.28
CA LYS A 54 -8.11 -2.29 -10.44
C LYS A 54 -8.67 -1.77 -9.12
N VAL A 55 -8.54 -2.55 -8.05
CA VAL A 55 -8.96 -2.16 -6.69
C VAL A 55 -8.28 -0.87 -6.25
N ILE A 56 -6.94 -0.78 -6.39
CA ILE A 56 -6.20 0.47 -6.10
C ILE A 56 -6.78 1.67 -6.84
N ALA A 57 -7.09 1.51 -8.13
CA ALA A 57 -7.63 2.60 -8.90
C ALA A 57 -9.00 3.03 -8.36
N ARG A 58 -9.86 2.09 -7.98
CA ARG A 58 -11.17 2.39 -7.34
C ARG A 58 -10.99 3.14 -6.02
N ASP A 59 -10.03 2.72 -5.21
CA ASP A 59 -9.75 3.34 -3.90
C ASP A 59 -9.25 4.79 -4.07
N TYR A 60 -8.30 5.04 -4.98
CA TYR A 60 -7.87 6.41 -5.30
C TYR A 60 -8.99 7.29 -5.85
N PHE A 61 -9.90 6.73 -6.66
CA PHE A 61 -11.06 7.49 -7.13
C PHE A 61 -12.01 7.89 -6.00
N THR A 62 -12.08 7.11 -4.91
CA THR A 62 -12.88 7.47 -3.73
C THR A 62 -12.28 8.70 -3.04
N GLU A 63 -10.96 8.74 -2.83
CA GLU A 63 -10.29 9.91 -2.26
C GLU A 63 -10.37 11.15 -3.17
N ILE A 64 -10.27 10.96 -4.49
CA ILE A 64 -10.45 12.05 -5.44
C ILE A 64 -11.85 12.66 -5.28
N LYS A 65 -12.91 11.85 -5.18
CA LYS A 65 -14.26 12.38 -4.95
C LYS A 65 -14.34 13.19 -3.65
N TRP A 66 -13.80 12.66 -2.55
CA TRP A 66 -13.74 13.38 -1.28
C TRP A 66 -13.02 14.72 -1.40
N ARG A 67 -11.90 14.76 -2.14
CA ARG A 67 -11.17 16.00 -2.40
C ARG A 67 -12.02 17.00 -3.18
N GLU A 68 -12.60 16.60 -4.32
CA GLU A 68 -13.40 17.49 -5.17
C GLU A 68 -14.64 18.04 -4.43
N GLU A 69 -15.26 17.21 -3.59
CA GLU A 69 -16.40 17.59 -2.75
C GLU A 69 -16.00 18.36 -1.49
N LYS A 70 -14.69 18.49 -1.22
CA LYS A 70 -14.13 19.03 0.03
C LYS A 70 -14.72 18.35 1.26
N TYR A 71 -14.99 17.05 1.13
CA TYR A 71 -15.54 16.22 2.18
C TYR A 71 -14.53 16.04 3.31
N LYS A 72 -15.00 16.13 4.55
CA LYS A 72 -14.21 15.95 5.75
C LYS A 72 -14.73 14.72 6.49
N PRO A 73 -14.09 13.55 6.29
CA PRO A 73 -14.52 12.32 6.94
C PRO A 73 -14.24 12.37 8.45
N LYS A 74 -14.97 11.56 9.21
CA LYS A 74 -14.59 11.22 10.59
C LYS A 74 -13.41 10.26 10.60
N SER A 75 -12.71 10.16 11.72
CA SER A 75 -11.53 9.30 11.93
C SER A 75 -11.73 7.85 11.44
N ASP A 76 -12.82 7.19 11.86
CA ASP A 76 -13.06 5.80 11.50
C ASP A 76 -13.45 5.62 10.02
N GLU A 77 -14.21 6.57 9.46
CA GLU A 77 -14.57 6.59 8.05
C GLU A 77 -13.33 6.81 7.18
N TYR A 78 -12.50 7.77 7.58
CA TYR A 78 -11.21 8.04 6.95
C TYR A 78 -10.36 6.78 6.89
N MET A 79 -10.17 6.09 8.03
CA MET A 79 -9.32 4.90 8.09
C MET A 79 -9.82 3.76 7.19
N GLN A 80 -11.13 3.61 6.99
CA GLN A 80 -11.65 2.60 6.07
C GLN A 80 -11.26 2.84 4.60
N VAL A 81 -11.23 4.10 4.17
CA VAL A 81 -10.83 4.48 2.81
C VAL A 81 -9.31 4.57 2.70
N ALA A 82 -8.68 5.25 3.64
CA ALA A 82 -7.25 5.57 3.62
C ALA A 82 -6.35 4.34 3.74
N THR A 83 -6.81 3.27 4.42
CA THR A 83 -6.07 1.99 4.45
C THR A 83 -6.18 1.22 3.14
N ALA A 84 -7.31 1.35 2.42
CA ALA A 84 -7.48 0.74 1.11
C ALA A 84 -6.62 1.46 0.04
N SER A 85 -6.59 2.80 0.09
CA SER A 85 -5.80 3.64 -0.82
C SER A 85 -4.30 3.65 -0.55
N THR A 86 -3.80 3.02 0.53
CA THR A 86 -2.33 2.84 0.75
C THR A 86 -1.63 2.10 -0.38
N ALA A 87 -2.36 1.40 -1.24
CA ALA A 87 -1.85 0.44 -2.21
C ALA A 87 -1.23 -0.85 -1.63
N TYR A 88 -1.08 -0.97 -0.30
CA TYR A 88 -0.32 -2.07 0.31
C TYR A 88 -0.96 -3.44 0.12
N THR A 89 -2.29 -3.55 0.18
CA THR A 89 -2.97 -4.83 -0.09
C THR A 89 -2.62 -5.32 -1.50
N SER A 90 -2.67 -4.44 -2.49
CA SER A 90 -2.36 -4.81 -3.87
C SER A 90 -0.87 -5.05 -4.08
N LEU A 91 0.01 -4.29 -3.43
CA LEU A 91 1.45 -4.55 -3.48
C LEU A 91 1.80 -5.92 -2.89
N ILE A 92 1.17 -6.32 -1.78
CA ILE A 92 1.32 -7.67 -1.20
C ILE A 92 0.89 -8.73 -2.21
N ILE A 93 -0.30 -8.60 -2.81
CA ILE A 93 -0.82 -9.52 -3.84
C ILE A 93 0.11 -9.58 -5.05
N CYS A 94 0.52 -8.44 -5.60
CA CYS A 94 1.45 -8.37 -6.72
C CYS A 94 2.81 -9.00 -6.37
N SER A 95 3.26 -8.88 -5.11
CA SER A 95 4.52 -9.47 -4.67
C SER A 95 4.46 -11.00 -4.58
N PHE A 96 3.27 -11.59 -4.40
CA PHE A 96 3.05 -13.03 -4.32
C PHE A 96 3.14 -13.71 -5.69
N LEU A 97 2.90 -12.95 -6.76
CA LEU A 97 2.91 -13.44 -8.15
C LEU A 97 4.19 -14.22 -8.49
N GLY A 98 5.36 -13.69 -8.10
CA GLY A 98 6.67 -14.26 -8.39
C GLY A 98 7.33 -15.03 -7.24
N MET A 99 6.60 -15.40 -6.19
CA MET A 99 7.19 -16.06 -5.01
C MET A 99 7.31 -17.59 -5.13
N GLY A 100 7.31 -18.14 -6.36
CA GLY A 100 7.46 -19.59 -6.59
C GLY A 100 6.42 -20.43 -5.84
N ASP A 101 6.80 -21.61 -5.38
CA ASP A 101 5.89 -22.61 -4.77
C ASP A 101 5.48 -22.31 -3.33
N CYS A 102 6.14 -21.36 -2.65
CA CYS A 102 5.78 -21.01 -1.28
C CYS A 102 4.47 -20.22 -1.16
N VAL A 103 3.92 -19.79 -2.30
CA VAL A 103 2.63 -19.10 -2.41
C VAL A 103 1.64 -20.02 -3.13
N THR A 104 0.49 -20.25 -2.51
CA THR A 104 -0.62 -20.98 -3.11
C THR A 104 -1.84 -20.08 -3.26
N LYS A 105 -2.93 -20.59 -3.84
CA LYS A 105 -4.21 -19.87 -3.92
C LYS A 105 -4.69 -19.44 -2.53
N GLU A 106 -4.49 -20.29 -1.52
CA GLU A 106 -4.85 -20.02 -0.13
C GLU A 106 -4.13 -18.78 0.42
N ALA A 107 -2.91 -18.47 -0.06
CA ALA A 107 -2.19 -17.27 0.35
C ALA A 107 -2.86 -15.99 -0.17
N PHE A 108 -3.33 -16.00 -1.42
CA PHE A 108 -4.10 -14.88 -1.98
C PHE A 108 -5.45 -14.73 -1.26
N ASP A 109 -6.19 -15.83 -1.11
CA ASP A 109 -7.49 -15.82 -0.44
C ASP A 109 -7.37 -15.39 1.03
N PHE A 110 -6.28 -15.76 1.71
CA PHE A 110 -5.97 -15.29 3.04
C PHE A 110 -5.83 -13.77 3.08
N VAL A 111 -5.04 -13.16 2.18
CA VAL A 111 -4.90 -11.69 2.12
C VAL A 111 -6.25 -11.02 1.83
N LEU A 112 -7.01 -11.55 0.86
CA LEU A 112 -8.32 -11.01 0.51
C LEU A 112 -9.36 -11.13 1.62
N SER A 113 -9.22 -12.10 2.54
CA SER A 113 -10.08 -12.21 3.73
C SER A 113 -9.83 -11.12 4.78
N LYS A 114 -8.85 -10.23 4.55
CA LYS A 114 -8.45 -9.12 5.44
C LYS A 114 -8.16 -9.58 6.88
N PRO A 115 -7.14 -10.44 7.07
CA PRO A 115 -6.76 -10.94 8.39
C PRO A 115 -6.15 -9.81 9.22
N ASP A 116 -6.12 -9.99 10.55
CA ASP A 116 -5.69 -8.93 11.45
C ASP A 116 -4.25 -8.46 11.22
N ILE A 117 -3.34 -9.37 10.80
CA ILE A 117 -1.99 -8.99 10.39
C ILE A 117 -2.00 -8.03 9.20
N LEU A 118 -2.88 -8.23 8.22
CA LEU A 118 -2.98 -7.33 7.08
C LEU A 118 -3.52 -5.98 7.54
N LYS A 119 -4.62 -5.96 8.29
CA LYS A 119 -5.20 -4.71 8.82
C LYS A 119 -4.18 -3.93 9.65
N ALA A 120 -3.42 -4.61 10.48
CA ALA A 120 -2.35 -4.02 11.27
C ALA A 120 -1.24 -3.43 10.38
N THR A 121 -0.77 -4.16 9.36
CA THR A 121 0.21 -3.65 8.39
C THR A 121 -0.31 -2.41 7.65
N LEU A 122 -1.58 -2.40 7.22
CA LEU A 122 -2.18 -1.25 6.54
C LEU A 122 -2.30 -0.04 7.48
N ASN A 123 -2.67 -0.27 8.74
CA ASN A 123 -2.73 0.79 9.75
C ASN A 123 -1.35 1.39 10.01
N ILE A 124 -0.31 0.56 10.17
CA ILE A 124 1.06 1.06 10.34
C ILE A 124 1.45 1.92 9.14
N CYS A 125 1.26 1.42 7.91
CA CYS A 125 1.55 2.18 6.71
C CYS A 125 0.84 3.55 6.68
N ARG A 126 -0.48 3.56 6.83
CA ARG A 126 -1.29 4.77 6.72
C ARG A 126 -0.97 5.77 7.83
N LEU A 127 -0.95 5.31 9.08
CA LEU A 127 -0.75 6.21 10.21
C LEU A 127 0.66 6.79 10.24
N THR A 128 1.69 6.01 9.89
CA THR A 128 3.06 6.53 9.80
C THR A 128 3.20 7.54 8.66
N ASP A 129 2.62 7.26 7.48
CA ASP A 129 2.59 8.19 6.35
C ASP A 129 1.92 9.51 6.74
N ASP A 130 0.75 9.45 7.36
CA ASP A 130 0.01 10.63 7.79
C ASP A 130 0.77 11.45 8.85
N ILE A 131 1.36 10.80 9.88
CA ILE A 131 2.17 11.51 10.89
C ILE A 131 3.33 12.27 10.24
N VAL A 132 4.02 11.66 9.28
CA VAL A 132 5.23 12.24 8.69
C VAL A 132 4.90 13.23 7.58
N GLY A 133 3.87 12.95 6.79
CA GLY A 133 3.52 13.67 5.56
C GLY A 133 2.51 14.80 5.74
N HIS A 134 1.74 14.86 6.83
CA HIS A 134 0.55 15.73 6.89
C HIS A 134 0.85 17.23 6.63
N GLU A 135 1.97 17.78 7.11
CA GLU A 135 2.30 19.19 6.85
C GLU A 135 2.64 19.47 5.38
N PHE A 136 3.16 18.48 4.66
CA PHE A 136 3.34 18.58 3.21
C PHE A 136 2.01 18.47 2.49
N GLU A 137 1.19 17.48 2.84
CA GLU A 137 -0.11 17.27 2.19
C GLU A 137 -1.06 18.45 2.38
N ARG A 138 -1.01 19.14 3.51
CA ARG A 138 -1.75 20.40 3.73
C ARG A 138 -1.38 21.54 2.77
N LYS A 139 -0.21 21.49 2.14
CA LYS A 139 0.21 22.50 1.13
C LYS A 139 -0.37 22.21 -0.25
N ARG A 140 -0.94 21.02 -0.44
CA ARG A 140 -1.55 20.57 -1.69
C ARG A 140 -3.05 20.51 -1.53
N GLU A 141 -3.76 20.51 -2.64
CA GLU A 141 -5.19 20.22 -2.63
C GLU A 141 -5.36 18.69 -2.48
N HIS A 142 -5.51 18.23 -1.24
CA HIS A 142 -5.73 16.84 -0.88
C HIS A 142 -6.74 16.70 0.27
N ILE A 143 -7.17 15.47 0.56
CA ILE A 143 -8.06 15.18 1.68
C ILE A 143 -7.31 15.39 3.01
N PRO A 144 -8.00 15.70 4.13
CA PRO A 144 -7.34 15.75 5.43
C PRO A 144 -6.68 14.41 5.77
N SER A 145 -5.50 14.43 6.39
CA SER A 145 -4.87 13.22 6.91
C SER A 145 -5.59 12.75 8.19
N MET A 146 -5.21 11.58 8.71
CA MET A 146 -5.69 11.14 10.02
C MET A 146 -5.38 12.14 11.14
N VAL A 147 -4.27 12.89 11.08
CA VAL A 147 -3.92 13.92 12.08
C VAL A 147 -4.98 15.03 12.06
N GLU A 148 -5.35 15.52 10.88
CA GLU A 148 -6.39 16.56 10.76
C GLU A 148 -7.77 16.02 11.13
N CYS A 149 -8.13 14.81 10.67
CA CYS A 149 -9.42 14.20 11.02
C CYS A 149 -9.58 14.06 12.54
N TYR A 150 -8.56 13.58 13.24
CA TYR A 150 -8.59 13.38 14.68
C TYR A 150 -8.64 14.71 15.45
N THR A 151 -7.82 15.69 15.07
CA THR A 151 -7.79 16.99 15.76
C THR A 151 -9.11 17.74 15.62
N GLU A 152 -9.74 17.71 14.44
CA GLU A 152 -11.04 18.33 14.20
C GLU A 152 -12.18 17.59 14.92
N GLU A 153 -12.20 16.25 14.89
CA GLU A 153 -13.26 15.45 15.50
C GLU A 153 -13.26 15.53 17.04
N HIS A 154 -12.08 15.51 17.66
CA HIS A 154 -11.94 15.44 19.12
C HIS A 154 -11.60 16.79 19.78
N ILE A 155 -11.42 17.87 19.00
CA ILE A 155 -11.00 19.19 19.48
C ILE A 155 -9.69 19.07 20.27
N LYS A 156 -8.70 18.43 19.64
CA LYS A 156 -7.40 18.09 20.23
C LYS A 156 -6.25 18.80 19.54
N SER A 157 -5.13 18.95 20.25
CA SER A 157 -3.91 19.47 19.65
C SER A 157 -3.30 18.45 18.68
N LYS A 158 -2.48 18.93 17.73
CA LYS A 158 -1.72 18.06 16.82
C LYS A 158 -0.82 17.07 17.58
N ALA A 159 -0.21 17.53 18.68
CA ALA A 159 0.65 16.67 19.50
C ALA A 159 -0.15 15.52 20.14
N GLU A 160 -1.35 15.79 20.66
CA GLU A 160 -2.24 14.76 21.18
C GLU A 160 -2.72 13.78 20.09
N ALA A 161 -2.99 14.29 18.88
CA ALA A 161 -3.35 13.43 17.75
C ALA A 161 -2.20 12.50 17.34
N VAL A 162 -0.98 13.04 17.22
CA VAL A 162 0.22 12.23 16.91
C VAL A 162 0.45 11.17 18.00
N ASP A 163 0.31 11.51 19.28
CA ASP A 163 0.44 10.54 20.38
C ASP A 163 -0.57 9.39 20.28
N GLU A 164 -1.85 9.70 20.03
CA GLU A 164 -2.89 8.69 19.79
C GLU A 164 -2.53 7.78 18.60
N LEU A 165 -2.09 8.36 17.47
CA LEU A 165 -1.75 7.59 16.27
C LEU A 165 -0.54 6.68 16.53
N LEU A 166 0.45 7.14 17.28
CA LEU A 166 1.60 6.33 17.70
C LEU A 166 1.16 5.15 18.60
N GLN A 167 0.22 5.37 19.52
CA GLN A 167 -0.35 4.29 20.34
C GLN A 167 -1.08 3.24 19.48
N ARG A 168 -1.81 3.68 18.43
CA ARG A 168 -2.46 2.78 17.47
C ARG A 168 -1.44 1.98 16.65
N ILE A 169 -0.33 2.60 16.25
CA ILE A 169 0.80 1.93 15.57
C ILE A 169 1.40 0.86 16.49
N GLU A 170 1.64 1.18 17.77
CA GLU A 170 2.16 0.21 18.75
C GLU A 170 1.21 -0.98 18.93
N ALA A 171 -0.10 -0.71 19.02
CA ALA A 171 -1.12 -1.76 19.10
C ALA A 171 -1.15 -2.64 17.83
N ALA A 172 -1.00 -2.05 16.65
CA ALA A 172 -0.91 -2.78 15.39
C ALA A 172 0.33 -3.70 15.35
N TRP A 173 1.48 -3.24 15.84
CA TRP A 173 2.67 -4.09 15.95
C TRP A 173 2.45 -5.31 16.85
N LYS A 174 1.70 -5.16 17.96
CA LYS A 174 1.32 -6.30 18.82
C LYS A 174 0.46 -7.32 18.08
N LEU A 175 -0.51 -6.88 17.27
CA LEU A 175 -1.32 -7.77 16.43
C LEU A 175 -0.49 -8.52 15.39
N ILE A 176 0.50 -7.86 14.78
CA ILE A 176 1.44 -8.53 13.87
C ILE A 176 2.21 -9.63 14.61
N ASN A 177 2.74 -9.34 15.80
CA ASN A 177 3.46 -10.33 16.60
C ASN A 177 2.58 -11.53 16.96
N GLU A 178 1.33 -11.29 17.38
CA GLU A 178 0.38 -12.36 17.68
C GLU A 178 0.10 -13.29 16.49
N ALA A 179 0.09 -12.75 15.27
CA ALA A 179 -0.12 -13.53 14.06
C ALA A 179 0.98 -14.58 13.80
N PHE A 180 2.18 -14.37 14.35
CA PHE A 180 3.28 -15.35 14.30
C PHE A 180 3.30 -16.31 15.50
N LEU A 181 2.53 -16.03 16.55
CA LEU A 181 2.40 -16.90 17.73
C LEU A 181 1.23 -17.90 17.61
N LYS A 182 0.25 -17.60 16.75
CA LYS A 182 -0.95 -18.41 16.52
C LYS A 182 -0.80 -19.27 15.25
N PRO A 183 -1.46 -20.43 15.17
CA PRO A 183 -1.56 -21.17 13.92
C PRO A 183 -2.14 -20.29 12.80
N THR A 184 -1.46 -20.25 11.65
CA THR A 184 -1.88 -19.48 10.47
C THR A 184 -2.33 -20.42 9.36
N LYS A 185 -3.20 -19.92 8.48
CA LYS A 185 -3.71 -20.66 7.31
C LYS A 185 -2.70 -20.74 6.15
N ILE A 186 -1.62 -19.96 6.21
CA ILE A 186 -0.65 -19.81 5.13
C ILE A 186 0.77 -20.11 5.61
N PRO A 187 1.68 -20.56 4.73
CA PRO A 187 3.07 -20.78 5.10
C PRO A 187 3.76 -19.51 5.60
N THR A 188 4.87 -19.68 6.34
CA THR A 188 5.66 -18.56 6.87
C THR A 188 6.14 -17.58 5.79
N PRO A 189 6.65 -18.00 4.60
CA PRO A 189 7.15 -17.05 3.61
C PRO A 189 6.15 -15.96 3.15
N PRO A 190 4.91 -16.27 2.71
CA PRO A 190 3.92 -15.23 2.40
C PRO A 190 3.50 -14.41 3.63
N LEU A 191 3.46 -15.00 4.83
CA LEU A 191 3.17 -14.25 6.06
C LEU A 191 4.29 -13.25 6.39
N SER A 192 5.55 -13.67 6.27
CA SER A 192 6.73 -12.82 6.44
C SER A 192 6.79 -11.70 5.40
N ARG A 193 6.25 -11.91 4.19
CA ARG A 193 6.13 -10.84 3.21
C ARG A 193 5.19 -9.73 3.70
N ILE A 194 4.06 -10.05 4.32
CA ILE A 194 3.14 -9.07 4.93
C ILE A 194 3.83 -8.30 6.06
N LEU A 195 4.58 -9.02 6.92
CA LEU A 195 5.40 -8.40 7.97
C LEU A 195 6.46 -7.44 7.40
N ASN A 196 7.13 -7.84 6.32
CA ASN A 196 8.19 -7.02 5.72
C ASN A 196 7.64 -5.73 5.10
N PHE A 197 6.40 -5.71 4.63
CA PHE A 197 5.72 -4.46 4.25
C PHE A 197 5.51 -3.54 5.46
N ALA A 198 5.18 -4.05 6.65
CA ALA A 198 5.14 -3.21 7.85
C ALA A 198 6.54 -2.69 8.22
N ARG A 199 7.57 -3.54 8.12
CA ARG A 199 8.96 -3.15 8.47
C ARG A 199 9.54 -2.11 7.53
N VAL A 200 9.22 -2.15 6.24
CA VAL A 200 9.79 -1.18 5.29
C VAL A 200 9.29 0.24 5.56
N ILE A 201 8.08 0.39 6.11
CA ILE A 201 7.53 1.68 6.53
C ILE A 201 8.38 2.32 7.63
N GLU A 202 8.80 1.56 8.64
CA GLU A 202 9.68 2.04 9.71
C GLU A 202 11.00 2.58 9.15
N VAL A 203 11.52 1.98 8.08
CA VAL A 203 12.76 2.43 7.44
C VAL A 203 12.51 3.70 6.63
N ILE A 204 11.54 3.66 5.72
CA ILE A 204 11.31 4.71 4.72
C ILE A 204 10.81 6.00 5.39
N TYR A 205 10.04 5.89 6.46
CA TYR A 205 9.53 7.05 7.20
C TYR A 205 10.32 7.38 8.47
N SER A 206 11.43 6.67 8.74
CA SER A 206 12.21 6.84 9.99
C SER A 206 12.63 8.27 10.30
N LYS A 207 12.85 9.10 9.26
CA LYS A 207 13.34 10.49 9.40
C LYS A 207 12.62 11.49 8.48
N GLY A 208 11.53 11.08 7.84
CA GLY A 208 10.85 11.90 6.83
C GLY A 208 10.28 11.02 5.72
N ASP A 209 9.51 11.63 4.81
CA ASP A 209 8.96 10.93 3.66
C ASP A 209 10.05 10.67 2.61
N TRP A 210 10.76 9.55 2.72
CA TRP A 210 11.75 9.15 1.72
C TRP A 210 11.14 8.52 0.46
N TYR A 211 9.82 8.30 0.38
CA TYR A 211 9.18 7.99 -0.90
C TYR A 211 9.18 9.21 -1.81
N THR A 212 8.82 10.38 -1.28
CA THR A 212 8.72 11.62 -2.06
C THR A 212 10.03 12.42 -2.05
N HIS A 213 10.75 12.42 -0.93
CA HIS A 213 11.93 13.23 -0.70
C HIS A 213 13.12 12.37 -0.25
N VAL A 214 13.77 11.71 -1.21
CA VAL A 214 14.94 10.87 -0.96
C VAL A 214 16.09 11.71 -0.40
N GLY A 215 16.37 11.58 0.90
CA GLY A 215 17.47 12.26 1.58
C GLY A 215 18.83 11.55 1.47
N PRO A 216 19.93 12.20 1.86
CA PRO A 216 21.28 11.62 1.82
C PRO A 216 21.41 10.30 2.58
N GLU A 217 20.69 10.14 3.70
CA GLU A 217 20.67 8.91 4.48
C GLU A 217 20.06 7.74 3.70
N MET A 218 18.94 7.95 3.01
CA MET A 218 18.33 6.90 2.18
C MET A 218 19.21 6.57 0.97
N GLN A 219 19.83 7.58 0.35
CA GLN A 219 20.81 7.36 -0.72
C GLN A 219 21.99 6.51 -0.25
N LYS A 220 22.48 6.76 0.96
CA LYS A 220 23.53 5.96 1.57
C LYS A 220 23.08 4.52 1.80
N LEU A 221 21.87 4.29 2.34
CA LEU A 221 21.32 2.95 2.52
C LEU A 221 21.19 2.19 1.19
N ILE A 222 20.70 2.86 0.14
CA ILE A 222 20.60 2.28 -1.21
C ILE A 222 21.99 1.91 -1.74
N THR A 223 22.97 2.81 -1.58
CA THR A 223 24.35 2.59 -2.05
C THR A 223 24.97 1.38 -1.34
N GLN A 224 24.85 1.32 -0.02
CA GLN A 224 25.37 0.21 0.78
C GLN A 224 24.70 -1.14 0.46
N LEU A 225 23.42 -1.13 0.08
CA LEU A 225 22.67 -2.35 -0.18
C LEU A 225 22.84 -2.87 -1.62
N LEU A 226 22.92 -1.98 -2.60
CA LEU A 226 22.80 -2.33 -4.02
C LEU A 226 24.05 -2.02 -4.87
N ILE A 227 24.99 -1.22 -4.35
CA ILE A 227 26.16 -0.76 -5.11
C ILE A 227 27.45 -1.28 -4.49
N ASP A 228 27.61 -1.09 -3.17
CA ASP A 228 28.84 -1.43 -2.48
C ASP A 228 28.87 -2.93 -2.11
N PRO A 229 29.88 -3.70 -2.57
CA PRO A 229 30.02 -5.09 -2.15
C PRO A 229 30.48 -5.17 -0.69
N VAL A 230 30.02 -6.20 0.02
CA VAL A 230 30.57 -6.55 1.33
C VAL A 230 32.00 -7.05 1.12
N SER A 231 32.95 -6.44 1.82
CA SER A 231 34.37 -6.82 1.81
C SER A 231 34.64 -8.05 2.69
#